data_AF-A0A2T4D9G5-F1
#
_entry.id   AF-A0A2T4D9G5-F1
#
_cell.length_a   1.000
_cell.length_b   1.000
_cell.length_c   1.000
_cell.angle_alpha   90.00
_cell.angle_beta   90.00
_cell.angle_gamma   90.00
#
_symmetry.space_group_name_H-M   'P 1'
#
loop_
_entity.id
_entity.type
_entity.pdbx_description
1 polymer ?
#
loop_
_entity_poly.entity_id
_entity_poly.type
_entity_poly.pdbx_seq_one_letter_code
_entity_poly.pdbx_strand_id
1 'polypeptide(L)'
;MKAVVGVVVALMLAVGIYISLTGDSAQPTAVVSPETQPSSPTSTVEQVTESPAAEIESSETAVASEPAPTAQIPEELAALAELSGQELMSALMKYSGDSQAVIENTLLLIESGLISIDERLFEFGGNRAMSPMGMAVMFSLGNLSAEHFNRFLAAGAELHRDDMNSKFVAMVDEPEVLNTWYNRVGYGPEEHQEMLDGSLIMGNASLTNLIMQDKNGELDNLEFGEFPVNMVMAQMKSLEPVNRKELENNFSQAEPGTERIAAELLVARYQRNLDQIEVLKRYGNLDDEQRKQLEAANEDLLKSIETVNAFAAEFNG
;
A
#
# COMPACT_ATOMS: atom_id res chain seq x y z
N MET A 1 33.95 11.99 12.65
CA MET A 1 32.63 12.51 13.07
C MET A 1 31.74 12.55 11.83
N LYS A 2 30.68 11.74 11.82
CA LYS A 2 29.45 11.80 10.98
C LYS A 2 29.57 11.61 9.45
N ALA A 3 29.28 10.39 9.02
CA ALA A 3 28.44 10.08 7.85
C ALA A 3 27.85 8.67 8.05
N VAL A 4 27.02 8.54 9.09
CA VAL A 4 26.27 7.33 9.46
C VAL A 4 24.80 7.65 9.25
N VAL A 5 24.40 7.86 8.00
CA VAL A 5 23.00 7.99 7.53
C VAL A 5 23.11 7.79 6.02
N GLY A 6 22.68 6.67 5.45
CA GLY A 6 22.87 6.52 4.01
C GLY A 6 22.26 5.36 3.26
N VAL A 7 21.78 4.27 3.88
CA VAL A 7 21.34 3.11 3.06
C VAL A 7 20.00 2.48 3.44
N VAL A 8 19.37 2.94 4.53
CA VAL A 8 17.90 2.96 4.57
C VAL A 8 17.36 3.80 3.38
N VAL A 9 18.17 4.70 2.82
CA VAL A 9 17.88 5.54 1.64
C VAL A 9 17.75 4.75 0.33
N ALA A 10 18.45 3.63 0.16
CA ALA A 10 18.36 2.85 -1.08
C ALA A 10 17.14 1.92 -1.10
N LEU A 11 16.70 1.44 0.07
CA LEU A 11 15.41 0.77 0.23
C LEU A 11 14.25 1.77 0.30
N MET A 12 14.51 3.00 0.78
CA MET A 12 13.66 4.15 0.49
C MET A 12 13.62 4.53 -1.00
N LEU A 13 14.32 3.88 -1.93
CA LEU A 13 13.98 4.00 -3.36
C LEU A 13 12.72 3.19 -3.72
N ALA A 14 12.36 2.17 -2.95
CA ALA A 14 10.99 1.63 -2.96
C ALA A 14 9.98 2.67 -2.45
N VAL A 15 10.45 3.62 -1.64
CA VAL A 15 9.68 4.75 -1.10
C VAL A 15 9.80 6.00 -2.02
N GLY A 16 10.83 6.11 -2.87
CA GLY A 16 10.92 7.09 -3.96
C GLY A 16 9.86 6.87 -5.03
N ILE A 17 9.43 5.61 -5.17
CA ILE A 17 8.25 5.24 -5.95
C ILE A 17 6.97 5.79 -5.27
N TYR A 18 6.92 5.91 -3.95
CA TYR A 18 5.78 6.50 -3.22
C TYR A 18 5.66 8.05 -3.33
N ILE A 19 6.75 8.81 -3.61
CA ILE A 19 6.69 10.28 -3.89
C ILE A 19 6.22 10.56 -5.32
N SER A 20 6.72 9.81 -6.31
CA SER A 20 6.36 10.01 -7.73
C SER A 20 4.92 9.62 -8.07
N LEU A 21 4.23 8.93 -7.15
CA LEU A 21 2.86 8.50 -7.32
C LEU A 21 1.80 9.57 -6.98
N THR A 22 2.16 10.78 -6.50
CA THR A 22 1.14 11.81 -6.15
C THR A 22 1.51 13.30 -6.27
N GLY A 23 2.61 13.72 -6.91
CA GLY A 23 2.79 15.17 -7.03
C GLY A 23 4.00 15.67 -7.81
N ASP A 24 3.76 16.08 -9.05
CA ASP A 24 3.98 17.49 -9.39
C ASP A 24 3.01 17.90 -10.51
N SER A 25 1.80 18.31 -10.12
CA SER A 25 0.94 19.10 -11.01
C SER A 25 1.53 20.51 -11.05
N ALA A 26 2.47 20.74 -11.97
CA ALA A 26 2.93 22.09 -12.27
C ALA A 26 1.77 22.91 -12.85
N GLN A 27 1.06 23.66 -12.00
CA GLN A 27 0.10 24.67 -12.42
C GLN A 27 0.85 25.83 -13.09
N PRO A 28 0.49 26.25 -14.32
CA PRO A 28 0.88 27.54 -14.82
C PRO A 28 0.06 28.64 -14.15
N THR A 29 0.71 29.79 -14.04
CA THR A 29 0.44 30.89 -13.13
C THR A 29 -0.81 31.71 -13.47
N ALA A 30 -1.54 32.09 -12.42
CA ALA A 30 -2.36 33.28 -12.19
C ALA A 30 -2.87 34.13 -13.39
N VAL A 31 -4.19 34.30 -13.45
CA VAL A 31 -4.83 35.57 -13.85
C VAL A 31 -5.83 35.99 -12.78
N VAL A 32 -5.81 37.29 -12.47
CA VAL A 32 -6.27 37.95 -11.24
C VAL A 32 -7.68 38.57 -11.40
N SER A 33 -8.44 38.52 -10.28
CA SER A 33 -9.49 39.45 -9.78
C SER A 33 -10.97 39.35 -10.25
N PRO A 34 -11.96 39.86 -9.47
CA PRO A 34 -12.05 40.01 -8.00
C PRO A 34 -13.47 39.71 -7.37
N GLU A 35 -13.46 39.61 -6.03
CA GLU A 35 -14.51 39.83 -4.99
C GLU A 35 -16.02 39.87 -5.33
N THR A 36 -16.83 39.13 -4.57
CA THR A 36 -17.93 39.71 -3.74
C THR A 36 -18.39 38.77 -2.61
N GLN A 37 -18.31 39.25 -1.36
CA GLN A 37 -19.08 38.78 -0.18
C GLN A 37 -20.55 39.26 -0.30
N PRO A 38 -21.58 38.63 0.32
CA PRO A 38 -21.78 38.79 1.77
C PRO A 38 -22.58 37.69 2.54
N SER A 39 -22.34 37.68 3.86
CA SER A 39 -23.26 37.61 5.01
C SER A 39 -24.39 36.56 5.14
N SER A 40 -24.38 35.87 6.28
CA SER A 40 -25.43 35.04 6.90
C SER A 40 -26.77 35.78 7.11
N PRO A 41 -27.86 35.03 7.39
CA PRO A 41 -28.41 35.13 8.75
C PRO A 41 -28.94 33.82 9.38
N THR A 42 -29.08 33.91 10.69
CA THR A 42 -29.53 32.96 11.71
C THR A 42 -31.07 32.85 11.82
N SER A 43 -31.52 31.63 12.20
CA SER A 43 -32.75 31.19 12.90
C SER A 43 -34.13 31.76 12.56
N THR A 44 -35.07 30.84 12.36
CA THR A 44 -36.41 30.90 12.98
C THR A 44 -36.83 29.48 13.39
N VAL A 45 -37.19 29.35 14.66
CA VAL A 45 -37.75 28.16 15.31
C VAL A 45 -39.26 28.19 15.10
N GLU A 46 -39.87 27.07 14.72
CA GLU A 46 -41.27 26.79 15.02
C GLU A 46 -41.41 25.32 15.42
N GLN A 47 -42.25 25.10 16.43
CA GLN A 47 -42.20 23.97 17.35
C GLN A 47 -43.55 23.21 17.30
N VAL A 48 -43.47 21.90 17.61
CA VAL A 48 -44.53 21.01 18.15
C VAL A 48 -45.46 20.30 17.15
N THR A 49 -45.39 18.96 17.10
CA THR A 49 -46.36 18.05 17.79
C THR A 49 -45.80 16.61 17.91
N GLU A 50 -45.86 16.07 19.14
CA GLU A 50 -45.51 14.73 19.63
C GLU A 50 -46.52 13.63 19.19
N SER A 51 -46.07 12.48 18.65
CA SER A 51 -45.94 11.12 19.30
C SER A 51 -47.12 10.16 18.97
N PRO A 52 -47.07 8.80 19.10
CA PRO A 52 -45.99 7.90 19.57
C PRO A 52 -45.74 6.57 18.77
N ALA A 53 -44.67 5.89 19.18
CA ALA A 53 -44.45 4.43 19.29
C ALA A 53 -44.03 3.58 18.06
N ALA A 54 -42.76 3.13 18.09
CA ALA A 54 -42.43 1.70 18.24
C ALA A 54 -40.96 1.56 18.71
N GLU A 55 -40.78 1.25 20.00
CA GLU A 55 -39.55 0.67 20.54
C GLU A 55 -39.33 -0.70 19.90
N ILE A 56 -38.15 -0.90 19.30
CA ILE A 56 -37.59 -2.24 19.12
C ILE A 56 -36.42 -2.32 20.10
N GLU A 57 -36.69 -2.88 21.27
CA GLU A 57 -35.66 -3.48 22.11
C GLU A 57 -34.97 -4.59 21.30
N SER A 58 -33.76 -4.32 20.81
CA SER A 58 -32.82 -5.39 20.49
C SER A 58 -31.84 -5.46 21.66
N SER A 59 -32.18 -6.31 22.63
CA SER A 59 -31.22 -6.78 23.63
C SER A 59 -30.17 -7.64 22.93
N GLU A 60 -29.16 -6.98 22.36
CA GLU A 60 -27.95 -7.66 21.93
C GLU A 60 -27.10 -7.90 23.18
N THR A 61 -27.14 -9.14 23.63
CA THR A 61 -26.34 -9.61 24.76
C THR A 61 -24.89 -9.44 24.34
N ALA A 62 -24.19 -8.47 24.95
CA ALA A 62 -22.75 -8.35 24.86
C ALA A 62 -22.14 -9.65 25.40
N VAL A 63 -21.83 -10.58 24.50
CA VAL A 63 -20.97 -11.71 24.80
C VAL A 63 -19.61 -11.08 25.05
N ALA A 64 -19.24 -10.97 26.32
CA ALA A 64 -17.87 -10.66 26.70
C ALA A 64 -17.00 -11.76 26.09
N SER A 65 -16.36 -11.45 24.97
CA SER A 65 -15.32 -12.29 24.39
C SER A 65 -14.27 -12.51 25.47
N GLU A 66 -14.05 -13.78 25.84
CA GLU A 66 -12.90 -14.15 26.67
C GLU A 66 -11.65 -13.49 26.06
N PRO A 67 -10.75 -12.90 26.88
CA PRO A 67 -9.51 -12.38 26.36
C PRO A 67 -8.78 -13.55 25.70
N ALA A 68 -8.50 -13.42 24.41
CA ALA A 68 -7.70 -14.38 23.67
C ALA A 68 -6.42 -14.68 24.49
N PRO A 69 -5.97 -15.95 24.55
CA PRO A 69 -4.77 -16.29 25.28
C PRO A 69 -3.63 -15.39 24.80
N THR A 70 -3.06 -14.62 25.73
CA THR A 70 -1.98 -13.68 25.43
C THR A 70 -0.82 -14.52 24.89
N ALA A 71 -0.58 -14.45 23.57
CA ALA A 71 0.53 -15.15 22.95
C ALA A 71 1.80 -14.75 23.71
N GLN A 72 2.57 -15.73 24.18
CA GLN A 72 3.83 -15.42 24.87
C GLN A 72 4.78 -14.82 23.84
N ILE A 73 5.00 -13.50 23.93
CA ILE A 73 5.97 -12.81 23.08
C ILE A 73 7.39 -13.25 23.51
N PRO A 74 8.26 -13.62 22.55
CA PRO A 74 9.69 -13.82 22.82
C PRO A 74 10.31 -12.59 23.50
N GLU A 75 11.12 -12.80 24.54
CA GLU A 75 11.75 -11.70 25.30
C GLU A 75 12.53 -10.72 24.40
N GLU A 76 13.20 -11.27 23.39
CA GLU A 76 13.96 -10.50 22.39
C GLU A 76 13.06 -9.59 21.55
N LEU A 77 11.89 -10.06 21.15
CA LEU A 77 10.90 -9.28 20.41
C LEU A 77 10.27 -8.21 21.31
N ALA A 78 9.93 -8.56 22.55
CA ALA A 78 9.40 -7.62 23.52
C ALA A 78 10.38 -6.47 23.80
N ALA A 79 11.69 -6.75 23.85
CA ALA A 79 12.72 -5.74 24.04
C ALA A 79 12.81 -4.72 22.88
N LEU A 80 12.34 -5.07 21.68
CA LEU A 80 12.33 -4.15 20.54
C LEU A 80 11.30 -3.02 20.74
N ALA A 81 10.22 -3.25 21.50
CA ALA A 81 9.16 -2.27 21.73
C ALA A 81 9.61 -1.03 22.51
N GLU A 82 10.80 -1.07 23.11
CA GLU A 82 11.44 0.11 23.74
C GLU A 82 11.96 1.11 22.70
N LEU A 83 12.08 0.70 21.43
CA LEU A 83 12.42 1.57 20.30
C LEU A 83 11.15 2.24 19.77
N SER A 84 11.31 3.37 19.07
CA SER A 84 10.18 4.10 18.48
C SER A 84 10.36 4.34 16.99
N GLY A 85 9.24 4.48 16.29
CA GLY A 85 9.19 4.81 14.87
C GLY A 85 10.16 4.01 14.00
N GLN A 86 11.02 4.73 13.27
CA GLN A 86 11.93 4.12 12.29
C GLN A 86 12.97 3.20 12.93
N GLU A 87 13.36 3.42 14.18
CA GLU A 87 14.31 2.56 14.89
C GLU A 87 13.69 1.20 15.21
N LEU A 88 12.44 1.21 15.68
CA LEU A 88 11.64 0.00 15.88
C LEU A 88 11.49 -0.77 14.55
N MET A 89 11.14 -0.06 13.47
CA MET A 89 10.99 -0.68 12.16
C MET A 89 12.29 -1.32 11.64
N SER A 90 13.43 -0.64 11.76
CA SER A 90 14.74 -1.20 11.39
C SER A 90 15.08 -2.44 12.23
N ALA A 91 14.80 -2.40 13.53
CA ALA A 91 15.05 -3.53 14.41
C ALA A 91 14.14 -4.73 14.07
N LEU A 92 12.85 -4.49 13.78
CA LEU A 92 11.91 -5.52 13.34
C LEU A 92 12.35 -6.20 12.04
N MET A 93 12.82 -5.44 11.05
CA MET A 93 13.32 -6.01 9.80
C MET A 93 14.49 -6.96 10.04
N LYS A 94 15.45 -6.57 10.88
CA LYS A 94 16.62 -7.41 11.21
C LYS A 94 16.24 -8.64 12.02
N TYR A 95 15.30 -8.50 12.95
CA TYR A 95 14.86 -9.58 13.82
C TYR A 95 14.04 -10.63 13.07
N SER A 96 13.16 -10.20 12.16
CA SER A 96 12.13 -11.05 11.56
C SER A 96 12.65 -11.92 10.41
N GLY A 97 13.72 -11.51 9.73
CA GLY A 97 14.35 -12.26 8.65
C GLY A 97 13.63 -12.20 7.30
N ASP A 98 12.29 -12.15 7.28
CA ASP A 98 11.47 -11.96 6.08
C ASP A 98 10.29 -11.00 6.28
N SER A 99 9.69 -10.56 5.17
CA SER A 99 8.61 -9.57 5.16
C SER A 99 7.32 -10.03 5.86
N GLN A 100 6.97 -11.32 5.80
CA GLN A 100 5.77 -11.84 6.46
C GLN A 100 5.96 -11.94 7.97
N ALA A 101 7.15 -12.35 8.41
CA ALA A 101 7.53 -12.34 9.81
C ALA A 101 7.56 -10.92 10.39
N VAL A 102 7.91 -9.89 9.60
CA VAL A 102 7.79 -8.49 10.02
C VAL A 102 6.34 -8.14 10.35
N ILE A 103 5.38 -8.52 9.50
CA ILE A 103 3.95 -8.28 9.71
C ILE A 103 3.48 -9.00 10.98
N GLU A 104 3.82 -10.29 11.11
CA GLU A 104 3.44 -11.11 12.26
C GLU A 104 4.00 -10.55 13.57
N ASN A 105 5.29 -10.23 13.61
CA ASN A 105 5.94 -9.69 14.80
C ASN A 105 5.36 -8.31 15.18
N THR A 106 5.00 -7.50 14.19
CA THR A 106 4.32 -6.21 14.44
C THR A 106 2.95 -6.44 15.07
N LEU A 107 2.15 -7.37 14.54
CA LEU A 107 0.85 -7.73 15.11
C LEU A 107 0.98 -8.25 16.54
N LEU A 108 1.94 -9.12 16.82
CA LEU A 108 2.18 -9.65 18.17
C LEU A 108 2.45 -8.52 19.18
N LEU A 109 3.31 -7.55 18.82
CA LEU A 109 3.61 -6.39 19.67
C LEU A 109 2.36 -5.54 19.94
N ILE A 110 1.49 -5.35 18.96
CA ILE A 110 0.23 -4.60 19.09
C ILE A 110 -0.76 -5.37 19.97
N GLU A 111 -0.97 -6.65 19.69
CA GLU A 111 -1.94 -7.52 20.39
C GLU A 111 -1.60 -7.70 21.88
N SER A 112 -0.31 -7.57 22.23
CA SER A 112 0.14 -7.60 23.62
C SER A 112 0.23 -6.21 24.28
N GLY A 113 -0.16 -5.16 23.56
CA GLY A 113 -0.17 -3.78 24.06
C GLY A 113 1.21 -3.18 24.29
N LEU A 114 2.26 -3.72 23.66
CA LEU A 114 3.62 -3.20 23.76
C LEU A 114 3.83 -2.00 22.82
N ILE A 115 3.13 -1.96 21.69
CA ILE A 115 3.08 -0.80 20.79
C ILE A 115 1.64 -0.45 20.44
N SER A 116 1.39 0.80 20.05
CA SER A 116 0.06 1.25 19.62
C SER A 116 -0.25 0.81 18.18
N ILE A 117 -1.53 0.57 17.88
CA ILE A 117 -2.01 0.41 16.50
C ILE A 117 -1.86 1.71 15.67
N ASP A 118 -1.66 2.85 16.32
CA ASP A 118 -1.40 4.15 15.70
C ASP A 118 0.08 4.56 15.75
N GLU A 119 0.97 3.63 16.11
CA GLU A 119 2.40 3.91 16.21
C GLU A 119 2.96 4.41 14.88
N ARG A 120 3.74 5.48 14.92
CA ARG A 120 4.31 6.13 13.73
C ARG A 120 5.60 5.43 13.30
N LEU A 121 5.48 4.22 12.75
CA LEU A 121 6.62 3.35 12.43
C LEU A 121 7.55 3.92 11.35
N PHE A 122 7.04 4.79 10.48
CA PHE A 122 7.84 5.37 9.42
C PHE A 122 7.35 6.76 9.04
N GLU A 123 8.26 7.70 8.83
CA GLU A 123 7.95 9.03 8.31
C GLU A 123 8.40 9.14 6.86
N PHE A 124 7.46 9.48 6.00
CA PHE A 124 7.74 9.88 4.64
C PHE A 124 7.67 11.40 4.51
N GLY A 125 8.55 11.98 3.69
CA GLY A 125 8.69 13.43 3.54
C GLY A 125 7.34 14.17 3.55
N GLY A 126 7.26 15.27 4.31
CA GLY A 126 6.02 16.05 4.45
C GLY A 126 5.07 15.61 5.58
N ASN A 127 5.59 15.28 6.76
CA ASN A 127 4.82 14.95 7.98
C ASN A 127 3.84 13.77 7.87
N ARG A 128 3.95 12.92 6.83
CA ARG A 128 3.09 11.74 6.68
C ARG A 128 3.74 10.55 7.39
N ALA A 129 3.16 10.14 8.49
CA ALA A 129 3.57 8.94 9.20
C ALA A 129 2.72 7.75 8.81
N MET A 130 3.35 6.59 8.67
CA MET A 130 2.69 5.34 8.34
C MET A 130 2.34 4.57 9.61
N SER A 131 1.08 4.11 9.69
CA SER A 131 0.62 3.22 10.74
C SER A 131 1.18 1.80 10.54
N PRO A 132 1.15 0.94 11.56
CA PRO A 132 1.52 -0.47 11.45
C PRO A 132 0.74 -1.21 10.35
N MET A 133 -0.55 -0.93 10.19
CA MET A 133 -1.35 -1.54 9.12
C MET A 133 -0.88 -1.08 7.73
N GLY A 134 -0.58 0.21 7.54
CA GLY A 134 -0.02 0.71 6.29
C GLY A 134 1.33 0.07 5.96
N MET A 135 2.19 -0.10 6.97
CA MET A 135 3.47 -0.81 6.82
C MET A 135 3.24 -2.28 6.44
N ALA A 136 2.27 -2.95 7.05
CA ALA A 136 1.95 -4.33 6.73
C ALA A 136 1.44 -4.49 5.30
N VAL A 137 0.62 -3.56 4.79
CA VAL A 137 0.24 -3.55 3.38
C VAL A 137 1.47 -3.48 2.48
N MET A 138 2.42 -2.57 2.78
CA MET A 138 3.66 -2.44 1.99
C MET A 138 4.54 -3.69 2.04
N PHE A 139 4.72 -4.29 3.21
CA PHE A 139 5.54 -5.50 3.38
C PHE A 139 4.84 -6.77 2.90
N SER A 140 3.52 -6.75 2.75
CA SER A 140 2.82 -7.93 2.27
C SER A 140 3.07 -8.22 0.79
N LEU A 141 3.59 -7.24 0.05
CA LEU A 141 3.91 -7.36 -1.37
C LEU A 141 2.69 -7.79 -2.20
N GLY A 142 1.52 -7.25 -1.85
CA GLY A 142 0.24 -7.59 -2.45
C GLY A 142 -0.52 -8.72 -1.75
N ASN A 143 0.17 -9.51 -0.93
CA ASN A 143 -0.35 -10.74 -0.33
C ASN A 143 -0.68 -10.57 1.16
N LEU A 144 -1.31 -9.46 1.55
CA LEU A 144 -1.75 -9.31 2.93
C LEU A 144 -2.87 -10.32 3.16
N SER A 145 -2.63 -11.32 4.03
CA SER A 145 -3.63 -12.35 4.28
C SER A 145 -4.88 -11.77 4.94
N ALA A 146 -6.05 -12.35 4.65
CA ALA A 146 -7.29 -12.00 5.33
C ALA A 146 -7.17 -12.16 6.86
N GLU A 147 -6.38 -13.13 7.33
CA GLU A 147 -6.08 -13.31 8.75
C GLU A 147 -5.35 -12.12 9.35
N HIS A 148 -4.21 -11.70 8.76
CA HIS A 148 -3.44 -10.54 9.24
C HIS A 148 -4.26 -9.26 9.15
N PHE A 149 -4.97 -9.06 8.05
CA PHE A 149 -5.86 -7.93 7.87
C PHE A 149 -6.93 -7.84 8.97
N ASN A 150 -7.62 -8.94 9.24
CA ASN A 150 -8.64 -8.99 10.29
C ASN A 150 -8.04 -8.80 11.69
N ARG A 151 -6.81 -9.27 11.95
CA ARG A 151 -6.11 -9.02 13.22
C ARG A 151 -5.80 -7.53 13.41
N PHE A 152 -5.35 -6.81 12.37
CA PHE A 152 -5.20 -5.36 12.46
C PHE A 152 -6.53 -4.66 12.75
N LEU A 153 -7.62 -5.06 12.08
CA LEU A 153 -8.95 -4.49 12.34
C LEU A 153 -9.44 -4.78 13.76
N ALA A 154 -9.19 -5.99 14.27
CA ALA A 154 -9.54 -6.38 15.65
C ALA A 154 -8.71 -5.61 16.69
N ALA A 155 -7.47 -5.26 16.36
CA ALA A 155 -6.60 -4.41 17.16
C ALA A 155 -6.98 -2.91 17.10
N GLY A 156 -8.00 -2.54 16.32
CA GLY A 156 -8.52 -1.18 16.24
C GLY A 156 -8.04 -0.36 15.05
N ALA A 157 -7.41 -0.98 14.05
CA ALA A 157 -7.03 -0.25 12.84
C ALA A 157 -8.27 0.32 12.12
N GLU A 158 -8.23 1.62 11.85
CA GLU A 158 -9.31 2.31 11.16
C GLU A 158 -9.06 2.34 9.65
N LEU A 159 -10.15 2.14 8.89
CA LEU A 159 -10.15 2.29 7.44
C LEU A 159 -10.89 3.58 7.10
N HIS A 160 -10.23 4.50 6.42
CA HIS A 160 -10.82 5.78 6.03
C HIS A 160 -10.92 5.92 4.51
N ARG A 161 -11.85 6.77 4.08
CA ARG A 161 -11.95 7.22 2.69
C ARG A 161 -11.05 8.44 2.52
N ASP A 162 -9.76 8.19 2.32
CA ASP A 162 -8.73 9.22 2.07
C ASP A 162 -7.69 8.74 1.04
N ASP A 163 -6.92 9.69 0.51
CA ASP A 163 -5.91 9.46 -0.53
C ASP A 163 -4.89 8.36 -0.16
N MET A 164 -4.59 8.17 1.12
CA MET A 164 -3.58 7.20 1.57
C MET A 164 -4.17 5.79 1.61
N ASN A 165 -5.37 5.65 2.15
CA ASN A 165 -6.11 4.40 2.11
C ASN A 165 -6.44 3.97 0.68
N SER A 166 -6.78 4.89 -0.22
CA SER A 166 -7.02 4.56 -1.64
C SER A 166 -5.77 3.98 -2.31
N LYS A 167 -4.57 4.48 -1.96
CA LYS A 167 -3.31 3.89 -2.42
C LYS A 167 -3.05 2.52 -1.82
N PHE A 168 -3.32 2.32 -0.53
CA PHE A 168 -3.12 1.02 0.11
C PHE A 168 -4.06 -0.04 -0.46
N VAL A 169 -5.31 0.30 -0.72
CA VAL A 169 -6.25 -0.59 -1.41
C VAL A 169 -5.73 -1.00 -2.78
N ALA A 170 -5.16 -0.06 -3.54
CA ALA A 170 -4.54 -0.37 -4.82
C ALA A 170 -3.31 -1.29 -4.71
N MET A 171 -2.70 -1.45 -3.54
CA MET A 171 -1.59 -2.38 -3.31
C MET A 171 -2.03 -3.78 -2.89
N VAL A 172 -3.29 -4.01 -2.51
CA VAL A 172 -3.76 -5.33 -2.04
C VAL A 172 -4.33 -6.13 -3.20
N ASP A 173 -3.74 -7.28 -3.48
CA ASP A 173 -4.22 -8.20 -4.54
C ASP A 173 -5.05 -9.36 -3.99
N GLU A 174 -5.03 -9.59 -2.67
CA GLU A 174 -5.86 -10.62 -2.03
C GLU A 174 -7.36 -10.24 -2.12
N PRO A 175 -8.21 -11.03 -2.82
CA PRO A 175 -9.58 -10.63 -3.13
C PRO A 175 -10.50 -10.44 -1.93
N GLU A 176 -10.33 -11.20 -0.84
CA GLU A 176 -11.17 -11.09 0.36
C GLU A 176 -10.87 -9.78 1.12
N VAL A 177 -9.59 -9.46 1.31
CA VAL A 177 -9.13 -8.20 1.89
C VAL A 177 -9.58 -7.03 1.03
N LEU A 178 -9.34 -7.11 -0.29
CA LEU A 178 -9.72 -6.06 -1.23
C LEU A 178 -11.22 -5.77 -1.17
N ASN A 179 -12.07 -6.81 -1.23
CA ASN A 179 -13.52 -6.65 -1.15
C ASN A 179 -13.97 -6.10 0.21
N THR A 180 -13.39 -6.60 1.30
CA THR A 180 -13.73 -6.15 2.66
C THR A 180 -13.37 -4.68 2.83
N TRP A 181 -12.17 -4.28 2.42
CA TRP A 181 -11.72 -2.89 2.47
C TRP A 181 -12.59 -1.99 1.59
N TYR A 182 -12.83 -2.41 0.34
CA TYR A 182 -13.67 -1.67 -0.60
C TYR A 182 -15.05 -1.35 -0.01
N ASN A 183 -15.72 -2.38 0.51
CA ASN A 183 -17.08 -2.26 1.04
C ASN A 183 -17.12 -1.49 2.36
N ARG A 184 -16.12 -1.68 3.24
CA ARG A 184 -16.09 -1.03 4.56
C ARG A 184 -15.82 0.47 4.47
N VAL A 185 -14.96 0.89 3.54
CA VAL A 185 -14.72 2.33 3.26
C VAL A 185 -15.86 2.95 2.46
N GLY A 186 -16.60 2.14 1.70
CA GLY A 186 -17.75 2.60 0.92
C GLY A 186 -17.34 3.37 -0.33
N TYR A 187 -16.38 2.83 -1.09
CA TYR A 187 -16.03 3.38 -2.41
C TYR A 187 -17.19 3.21 -3.39
N GLY A 188 -17.46 4.26 -4.15
CA GLY A 188 -18.54 4.33 -5.11
C GLY A 188 -18.06 4.61 -6.54
N PRO A 189 -19.00 4.68 -7.50
CA PRO A 189 -18.69 5.02 -8.89
C PRO A 189 -17.88 6.31 -9.06
N GLU A 190 -18.03 7.25 -8.12
CA GLU A 190 -17.28 8.51 -8.10
C GLU A 190 -15.76 8.33 -7.94
N GLU A 191 -15.29 7.22 -7.36
CA GLU A 191 -13.86 6.89 -7.24
C GLU A 191 -13.35 5.94 -8.32
N HIS A 192 -14.23 5.29 -9.08
CA HIS A 192 -13.81 4.15 -9.93
C HIS A 192 -12.73 4.51 -10.94
N GLN A 193 -12.76 5.73 -11.51
CA GLN A 193 -11.71 6.17 -12.41
C GLN A 193 -10.35 6.29 -11.70
N GLU A 194 -10.31 6.91 -10.52
CA GLU A 194 -9.08 7.04 -9.73
C GLU A 194 -8.56 5.67 -9.26
N MET A 195 -9.47 4.79 -8.83
CA MET A 195 -9.11 3.43 -8.42
C MET A 195 -8.62 2.59 -9.59
N LEU A 196 -9.20 2.74 -10.78
CA LEU A 196 -8.79 2.06 -12.00
C LEU A 196 -7.40 2.54 -12.46
N ASP A 197 -7.18 3.85 -12.47
CA ASP A 197 -5.87 4.41 -12.78
C ASP A 197 -4.83 3.97 -11.73
N GLY A 198 -5.19 4.01 -10.45
CA GLY A 198 -4.38 3.51 -9.35
C GLY A 198 -4.07 2.02 -9.45
N SER A 199 -5.00 1.19 -9.92
CA SER A 199 -4.80 -0.25 -10.08
C SER A 199 -3.81 -0.54 -11.20
N LEU A 200 -3.88 0.17 -12.33
CA LEU A 200 -2.85 0.07 -13.36
C LEU A 200 -1.49 0.47 -12.81
N ILE A 201 -1.41 1.60 -12.11
CA ILE A 201 -0.15 2.09 -11.56
C ILE A 201 0.46 1.09 -10.56
N MET A 202 -0.36 0.44 -9.76
CA MET A 202 0.09 -0.55 -8.79
C MET A 202 0.18 -1.97 -9.37
N GLY A 203 -0.09 -2.18 -10.65
CA GLY A 203 -0.12 -3.53 -11.25
C GLY A 203 -1.16 -4.45 -10.62
N ASN A 204 -2.23 -3.92 -10.04
CA ASN A 204 -3.20 -4.69 -9.30
C ASN A 204 -4.31 -5.20 -10.23
N ALA A 205 -4.15 -6.44 -10.69
CA ALA A 205 -5.12 -7.07 -11.56
C ALA A 205 -6.45 -7.35 -10.85
N SER A 206 -6.45 -7.68 -9.56
CA SER A 206 -7.67 -7.96 -8.81
C SER A 206 -8.54 -6.71 -8.64
N LEU A 207 -7.96 -5.56 -8.31
CA LEU A 207 -8.67 -4.29 -8.27
C LEU A 207 -9.14 -3.87 -9.65
N THR A 208 -8.31 -4.05 -10.69
CA THR A 208 -8.74 -3.78 -12.07
C THR A 208 -9.98 -4.60 -12.44
N ASN A 209 -9.98 -5.90 -12.16
CA ASN A 209 -11.11 -6.78 -12.42
C ASN A 209 -12.33 -6.40 -11.58
N LEU A 210 -12.15 -6.09 -10.30
CA LEU A 210 -13.22 -5.63 -9.41
C LEU A 210 -13.92 -4.41 -10.01
N ILE A 211 -13.17 -3.38 -10.42
CA ILE A 211 -13.75 -2.16 -10.98
C ILE A 211 -14.39 -2.43 -12.35
N MET A 212 -13.64 -3.03 -13.28
CA MET A 212 -14.09 -3.20 -14.67
C MET A 212 -15.28 -4.16 -14.80
N GLN A 213 -15.25 -5.28 -14.06
CA GLN A 213 -16.24 -6.35 -14.20
C GLN A 213 -17.31 -6.28 -13.11
N ASP A 214 -16.91 -6.37 -11.84
CA ASP A 214 -17.86 -6.53 -10.73
C ASP A 214 -18.60 -5.22 -10.39
N LYS A 215 -17.96 -4.07 -10.61
CA LYS A 215 -18.54 -2.75 -10.39
C LYS A 215 -19.04 -2.07 -11.68
N ASN A 216 -19.14 -2.82 -12.77
CA ASN A 216 -19.66 -2.38 -14.06
C ASN A 216 -18.84 -1.29 -14.79
N GLY A 217 -17.55 -1.14 -14.48
CA GLY A 217 -16.69 -0.16 -15.15
C GLY A 217 -16.67 -0.28 -16.68
N GLU A 218 -16.76 -1.49 -17.22
CA GLU A 218 -16.89 -1.70 -18.68
C GLU A 218 -18.19 -1.13 -19.25
N LEU A 219 -19.32 -1.27 -18.54
CA LEU A 219 -20.62 -0.74 -18.97
C LEU A 219 -20.66 0.79 -18.87
N ASP A 220 -19.93 1.34 -17.91
CA ASP A 220 -19.76 2.77 -17.71
C ASP A 220 -18.74 3.38 -18.69
N ASN A 221 -18.10 2.56 -19.54
CA ASN A 221 -17.06 2.93 -20.49
C ASN A 221 -15.83 3.56 -19.80
N LEU A 222 -15.48 3.03 -18.62
CA LEU A 222 -14.22 3.38 -17.98
C LEU A 222 -13.06 2.83 -18.82
N GLU A 223 -12.03 3.65 -18.96
CA GLU A 223 -10.77 3.32 -19.61
C GLU A 223 -9.64 3.87 -18.76
N PHE A 224 -8.43 3.30 -18.88
CA PHE A 224 -7.27 3.90 -18.23
C PHE A 224 -7.01 5.30 -18.78
N GLY A 225 -6.74 6.26 -17.89
CA GLY A 225 -6.33 7.59 -18.29
C GLY A 225 -5.01 7.59 -19.08
N GLU A 226 -4.79 8.62 -19.89
CA GLU A 226 -3.54 8.75 -20.67
C GLU A 226 -2.31 8.83 -19.77
N PHE A 227 -2.42 9.51 -18.62
CA PHE A 227 -1.31 9.68 -17.68
C PHE A 227 -0.77 8.35 -17.12
N PRO A 228 -1.58 7.49 -16.46
CA PRO A 228 -1.09 6.23 -15.92
C PRO A 228 -0.54 5.31 -17.02
N VAL A 229 -1.18 5.26 -18.20
CA VAL A 229 -0.68 4.48 -19.34
C VAL A 229 0.69 4.97 -19.79
N ASN A 230 0.84 6.28 -20.04
CA ASN A 230 2.11 6.86 -20.48
C ASN A 230 3.22 6.68 -19.45
N MET A 231 2.89 6.78 -18.15
CA MET A 231 3.85 6.54 -17.08
C MET A 231 4.36 5.09 -17.09
N VAL A 232 3.46 4.11 -17.17
CA VAL A 232 3.84 2.69 -17.23
C VAL A 232 4.64 2.40 -18.50
N MET A 233 4.20 2.89 -19.67
CA MET A 233 4.94 2.72 -20.93
C MET A 233 6.35 3.32 -20.87
N ALA A 234 6.48 4.54 -20.33
CA ALA A 234 7.78 5.19 -20.15
C ALA A 234 8.68 4.40 -19.20
N GLN A 235 8.11 3.87 -18.11
CA GLN A 235 8.82 2.98 -17.19
C GLN A 235 9.33 1.74 -17.94
N MET A 236 8.47 1.02 -18.67
CA MET A 236 8.85 -0.20 -19.39
C MET A 236 9.94 0.06 -20.43
N LYS A 237 9.90 1.20 -21.12
CA LYS A 237 10.93 1.60 -22.08
C LYS A 237 12.29 1.90 -21.44
N SER A 238 12.30 2.30 -20.17
CA SER A 238 13.52 2.63 -19.42
C SER A 238 14.09 1.46 -18.62
N LEU A 239 13.43 0.30 -18.63
CA LEU A 239 13.90 -0.87 -17.92
C LEU A 239 15.17 -1.42 -18.58
N GLU A 240 16.22 -1.54 -17.79
CA GLU A 240 17.40 -2.32 -18.14
C GLU A 240 17.42 -3.57 -17.26
N PRO A 241 17.73 -4.77 -17.80
CA PRO A 241 17.84 -5.98 -17.00
C PRO A 241 18.88 -5.80 -15.90
N VAL A 242 18.50 -6.13 -14.66
CA VAL A 242 19.45 -6.09 -13.55
C VAL A 242 20.52 -7.16 -13.74
N ASN A 243 21.76 -6.84 -13.42
CA ASN A 243 22.86 -7.79 -13.48
C ASN A 243 23.46 -8.02 -12.08
N ARG A 244 24.14 -9.16 -11.93
CA ARG A 244 24.73 -9.59 -10.66
C ARG A 244 25.65 -8.53 -10.02
N LYS A 245 26.48 -7.83 -10.81
CA LYS A 245 27.41 -6.82 -10.29
C LYS A 245 26.66 -5.62 -9.69
N GLU A 246 25.54 -5.24 -10.29
CA GLU A 246 24.66 -4.20 -9.76
C GLU A 246 24.02 -4.63 -8.45
N LEU A 247 23.55 -5.88 -8.35
CA LEU A 247 23.05 -6.44 -7.09
C LEU A 247 24.13 -6.46 -6.01
N GLU A 248 25.33 -6.93 -6.32
CA GLU A 248 26.47 -6.92 -5.39
C GLU A 248 26.77 -5.50 -4.88
N ASN A 249 26.78 -4.51 -5.77
CA ASN A 249 26.99 -3.12 -5.38
C ASN A 249 25.85 -2.59 -4.50
N ASN A 250 24.59 -2.83 -4.87
CA ASN A 250 23.42 -2.35 -4.15
C ASN A 250 23.32 -2.99 -2.75
N PHE A 251 23.58 -4.29 -2.65
CA PHE A 251 23.51 -5.03 -1.40
C PHE A 251 24.76 -4.86 -0.52
N SER A 252 25.93 -4.59 -1.10
CA SER A 252 27.13 -4.23 -0.30
C SER A 252 26.95 -2.96 0.52
N GLN A 253 25.99 -2.13 0.13
CA GLN A 253 25.63 -0.92 0.86
C GLN A 253 24.47 -1.17 1.83
N ALA A 254 23.69 -2.25 1.65
CA ALA A 254 22.52 -2.54 2.47
C ALA A 254 22.89 -2.70 3.95
N GLU A 255 21.91 -2.45 4.82
CA GLU A 255 22.10 -2.65 6.24
C GLU A 255 22.24 -4.14 6.54
N PRO A 256 23.27 -4.59 7.28
CA PRO A 256 23.46 -6.00 7.58
C PRO A 256 22.23 -6.61 8.26
N GLY A 257 21.79 -7.77 7.78
CA GLY A 257 20.62 -8.49 8.28
C GLY A 257 19.30 -8.07 7.62
N THR A 258 19.34 -7.23 6.58
CA THR A 258 18.14 -6.80 5.82
C THR A 258 18.15 -7.25 4.36
N GLU A 259 19.20 -7.97 3.94
CA GLU A 259 19.45 -8.36 2.56
C GLU A 259 18.28 -9.16 1.99
N ARG A 260 17.76 -10.13 2.75
CA ARG A 260 16.62 -10.94 2.29
C ARG A 260 15.38 -10.09 2.01
N ILE A 261 14.99 -9.23 2.95
CA ILE A 261 13.86 -8.32 2.79
C ILE A 261 14.10 -7.37 1.59
N ALA A 262 15.33 -6.89 1.41
CA ALA A 262 15.70 -6.06 0.27
C ALA A 262 15.48 -6.80 -1.06
N ALA A 263 15.85 -8.07 -1.13
CA ALA A 263 15.62 -8.91 -2.30
C ALA A 263 14.13 -9.17 -2.55
N GLU A 264 13.35 -9.49 -1.52
CA GLU A 264 11.89 -9.68 -1.62
C GLU A 264 11.20 -8.43 -2.17
N LEU A 265 11.55 -7.25 -1.66
CA LEU A 265 11.02 -5.96 -2.13
C LEU A 265 11.40 -5.68 -3.59
N LEU A 266 12.61 -6.04 -4.02
CA LEU A 266 13.03 -5.87 -5.41
C LEU A 266 12.29 -6.82 -6.36
N VAL A 267 12.12 -8.09 -5.96
CA VAL A 267 11.35 -9.07 -6.72
C VAL A 267 9.90 -8.62 -6.86
N ALA A 268 9.27 -8.19 -5.77
CA ALA A 268 7.90 -7.69 -5.80
C ALA A 268 7.73 -6.47 -6.71
N ARG A 269 8.73 -5.58 -6.76
CA ARG A 269 8.72 -4.45 -7.70
C ARG A 269 8.71 -4.93 -9.16
N TYR A 270 9.50 -5.95 -9.51
CA TYR A 270 9.50 -6.51 -10.86
C TYR A 270 8.23 -7.28 -11.17
N GLN A 271 7.70 -8.05 -10.21
CA GLN A 271 6.43 -8.74 -10.35
C GLN A 271 5.30 -7.74 -10.62
N ARG A 272 5.24 -6.66 -9.84
CA ARG A 272 4.30 -5.56 -10.07
C ARG A 272 4.38 -5.01 -11.50
N ASN A 273 5.58 -4.82 -12.04
CA ASN A 273 5.75 -4.35 -13.42
C ASN A 273 5.26 -5.37 -14.46
N LEU A 274 5.42 -6.68 -14.20
CA LEU A 274 4.82 -7.73 -15.02
C LEU A 274 3.29 -7.65 -14.96
N ASP A 275 2.73 -7.42 -13.78
CA ASP A 275 1.29 -7.33 -13.60
C ASP A 275 0.71 -6.07 -14.29
N GLN A 276 1.44 -4.94 -14.25
CA GLN A 276 1.15 -3.74 -15.05
C GLN A 276 1.06 -4.05 -16.56
N ILE A 277 2.04 -4.83 -17.08
CA ILE A 277 2.06 -5.25 -18.48
C ILE A 277 0.81 -6.07 -18.82
N GLU A 278 0.46 -7.05 -17.97
CA GLU A 278 -0.69 -7.92 -18.22
C GLU A 278 -2.02 -7.15 -18.14
N VAL A 279 -2.15 -6.23 -17.19
CA VAL A 279 -3.29 -5.31 -17.09
C VAL A 279 -3.43 -4.45 -18.36
N LEU A 280 -2.35 -3.83 -18.84
CA LEU A 280 -2.36 -3.06 -20.09
C LEU A 280 -2.67 -3.91 -21.32
N LYS A 281 -2.14 -5.13 -21.41
CA LYS A 281 -2.42 -6.01 -22.54
C LYS A 281 -3.89 -6.42 -22.61
N ARG A 282 -4.53 -6.57 -21.46
CA ARG A 282 -5.93 -7.00 -21.32
C ARG A 282 -6.93 -5.86 -21.50
N TYR A 283 -6.71 -4.72 -20.84
CA TYR A 283 -7.67 -3.62 -20.77
C TYR A 283 -7.20 -2.33 -21.46
N GLY A 284 -5.90 -2.21 -21.77
CA GLY A 284 -5.35 -1.04 -22.43
C GLY A 284 -5.66 -1.00 -23.92
N ASN A 285 -5.94 0.20 -24.42
CA ASN A 285 -6.05 0.48 -25.85
C ASN A 285 -4.65 0.68 -26.45
N LEU A 286 -3.97 -0.43 -26.73
CA LEU A 286 -2.59 -0.45 -27.20
C LEU A 286 -2.47 -0.69 -28.70
N ASP A 287 -1.58 0.05 -29.36
CA ASP A 287 -1.13 -0.23 -30.72
C ASP A 287 -0.11 -1.40 -30.79
N ASP A 288 0.20 -1.86 -32.00
CA ASP A 288 1.11 -3.00 -32.23
C ASP A 288 2.54 -2.75 -31.74
N GLU A 289 3.01 -1.50 -31.77
CA GLU A 289 4.36 -1.12 -31.35
C GLU A 289 4.45 -1.10 -29.83
N GLN A 290 3.43 -0.54 -29.16
CA GLN A 290 3.30 -0.58 -27.71
C GLN A 290 3.21 -2.02 -27.21
N ARG A 291 2.45 -2.90 -27.86
CA ARG A 291 2.38 -4.32 -27.50
C ARG A 291 3.73 -5.02 -27.57
N LYS A 292 4.50 -4.81 -28.65
CA LYS A 292 5.86 -5.36 -28.78
C LYS A 292 6.82 -4.83 -27.71
N GLN A 293 6.71 -3.55 -27.37
CA GLN A 293 7.52 -2.96 -26.29
C GLN A 293 7.24 -3.61 -24.94
N LEU A 294 5.96 -3.86 -24.64
CA LEU A 294 5.56 -4.56 -23.41
C LEU A 294 6.02 -6.03 -23.40
N GLU A 295 5.99 -6.72 -24.54
CA GLU A 295 6.50 -8.09 -24.67
C GLU A 295 8.02 -8.16 -24.39
N ALA A 296 8.81 -7.26 -24.97
CA ALA A 296 10.24 -7.20 -24.71
C ALA A 296 10.55 -6.88 -23.23
N ALA A 297 9.82 -5.92 -22.65
CA ALA A 297 9.97 -5.58 -21.23
C ALA A 297 9.61 -6.75 -20.30
N ASN A 298 8.62 -7.57 -20.68
CA ASN A 298 8.21 -8.76 -19.92
C ASN A 298 9.36 -9.78 -19.82
N GLU A 299 10.02 -10.08 -20.94
CA GLU A 299 11.17 -11.00 -20.98
C GLU A 299 12.34 -10.50 -20.10
N ASP A 300 12.63 -9.21 -20.16
CA ASP A 300 13.69 -8.57 -19.37
C ASP A 300 13.39 -8.57 -17.85
N LEU A 301 12.12 -8.39 -17.47
CA LEU A 301 11.66 -8.44 -16.08
C LEU A 301 11.75 -9.86 -15.51
N LEU A 302 11.30 -10.88 -16.26
CA LEU A 302 11.38 -12.27 -15.84
C LEU A 302 12.83 -12.68 -15.56
N LYS A 303 13.75 -12.33 -16.46
CA LYS A 303 15.18 -12.57 -16.28
C LYS A 303 15.77 -11.83 -15.07
N SER A 304 15.28 -10.62 -14.80
CA SER A 304 15.69 -9.83 -13.64
C SER A 304 15.24 -10.49 -12.33
N ILE A 305 14.01 -11.00 -12.27
CA ILE A 305 13.50 -11.77 -11.11
C ILE A 305 14.35 -13.01 -10.87
N GLU A 306 14.64 -13.80 -11.91
CA GLU A 306 15.50 -14.99 -11.80
C GLU A 306 16.88 -14.63 -11.24
N THR A 307 17.47 -13.53 -11.71
CA THR A 307 18.78 -13.06 -11.28
C THR A 307 18.78 -12.63 -9.81
N VAL A 308 17.75 -11.91 -9.37
CA VAL A 308 17.60 -11.50 -7.96
C VAL A 308 17.38 -12.72 -7.07
N ASN A 309 16.52 -13.65 -7.46
CA ASN A 309 16.25 -14.87 -6.68
C ASN A 309 17.50 -15.74 -6.54
N ALA A 310 18.27 -15.90 -7.62
CA ALA A 310 19.53 -16.66 -7.58
C ALA A 310 20.56 -16.01 -6.64
N PHE A 311 20.63 -14.68 -6.63
CA PHE A 311 21.47 -13.93 -5.70
C PHE A 311 20.98 -14.03 -4.25
N ALA A 312 19.67 -13.90 -4.03
CA ALA A 312 19.05 -13.94 -2.70
C ALA A 312 19.20 -15.31 -2.01
N ALA A 313 19.26 -16.39 -2.79
CA ALA A 313 19.50 -17.73 -2.27
C ALA A 313 20.83 -17.87 -1.51
N GLU A 314 21.80 -16.98 -1.76
CA GLU A 314 23.08 -16.93 -1.06
C GLU A 314 22.94 -16.50 0.42
N PHE A 315 21.81 -15.89 0.81
CA PHE A 315 21.53 -15.45 2.18
C PHE A 315 20.73 -16.46 3.02
N ASN A 316 20.36 -17.62 2.47
CA ASN A 316 19.61 -18.67 3.18
C ASN A 316 20.52 -19.69 3.89
N GLY A 317 21.81 -19.38 4.09
CA GLY A 317 22.84 -20.27 4.64
C GLY A 317 23.26 -19.95 6.06
#